data_AF-A0A9D8CPX6-F1
#
_entry.id   AF-A0A9D8CPX6-F1
#
_cell.length_a   1.000
_cell.length_b   1.000
_cell.length_c   1.000
_cell.angle_alpha   90.00
_cell.angle_beta   90.00
_cell.angle_gamma   90.00
#
_symmetry.space_group_name_H-M   'P 1'
#
loop_
_entity.id
_entity.type
_entity.pdbx_description
1 polymer ?
#
loop_
_entity_poly.entity_id
_entity_poly.type
_entity_poly.pdbx_seq_one_letter_code
_entity_poly.pdbx_strand_id
1 'polypeptide(L)'
;MHRALVLLWIALLAACAGGPPPTAIAQAGGIVIRATALPFNLEDPADRRTGRLIWRGGVALTASNPAFGGWSGLHVAPDGSSLSAISDVGHWLTARIVQDAAGTLTGLADARFGPLRGLDGKPLGDKRSADAESLARLADGSWLVAFEQRHRLWRYPAGDEANGAGLAGLPVPVEGPADLGRQPANGGWKRSPRCRTAASWD
;
A
#
# COMPACT_ATOMS: atom_id res chain seq x y z
N MET A 1 78.07 24.12 12.39
CA MET A 1 77.04 25.00 13.00
C MET A 1 75.68 24.49 12.57
N HIS A 2 74.91 23.98 13.54
CA HIS A 2 73.65 23.26 13.34
C HIS A 2 72.55 24.22 12.89
N ARG A 3 71.82 23.91 11.81
CA ARG A 3 70.56 24.60 11.45
C ARG A 3 69.43 23.58 11.44
N ALA A 4 68.38 23.93 12.18
CA ALA A 4 67.33 23.09 12.71
C ALA A 4 66.45 22.40 11.64
N LEU A 5 66.05 21.16 11.94
CA LEU A 5 64.94 20.47 11.29
C LEU A 5 63.62 21.18 11.64
N VAL A 6 62.82 21.51 10.63
CA VAL A 6 61.42 21.91 10.78
C VAL A 6 60.57 20.63 10.73
N LEU A 7 60.00 20.23 11.87
CA LEU A 7 59.02 19.14 11.95
C LEU A 7 57.62 19.68 11.62
N LEU A 8 57.11 19.27 10.45
CA LEU A 8 55.76 19.56 9.99
C LEU A 8 54.78 18.60 10.69
N TRP A 9 53.99 19.12 11.63
CA TRP A 9 52.88 18.37 12.22
C TRP A 9 51.65 18.47 11.32
N ILE A 10 51.30 17.38 10.63
CA ILE A 10 50.02 17.25 9.93
C ILE A 10 49.05 16.56 10.88
N ALA A 11 48.10 17.33 11.43
CA ALA A 11 46.97 16.79 12.16
C ALA A 11 45.91 16.28 11.16
N LEU A 12 45.69 14.96 11.14
CA LEU A 12 44.61 14.32 10.38
C LEU A 12 43.30 14.42 11.19
N LEU A 13 42.47 15.41 10.89
CA LEU A 13 41.07 15.44 11.32
C LEU A 13 40.24 14.59 10.36
N ALA A 14 40.14 13.29 10.65
CA ALA A 14 39.16 12.42 10.02
C ALA A 14 37.78 12.73 10.62
N ALA A 15 37.06 13.67 10.00
CA ALA A 15 35.66 13.90 10.32
C ALA A 15 34.83 12.70 9.85
N CYS A 16 34.33 11.91 10.81
CA CYS A 16 33.30 10.90 10.56
C CYS A 16 32.00 11.61 10.15
N ALA A 17 31.82 11.87 8.85
CA ALA A 17 30.55 12.26 8.28
C ALA A 17 29.62 11.05 8.19
N GLY A 18 29.13 10.58 9.34
CA GLY A 18 28.06 9.60 9.43
C GLY A 18 26.72 10.29 9.21
N GLY A 19 26.37 10.56 7.95
CA GLY A 19 24.98 10.87 7.61
C GLY A 19 24.07 9.69 7.96
N PRO A 20 22.79 9.89 8.31
CA PRO A 20 21.86 8.78 8.45
C PRO A 20 21.88 7.95 7.15
N PRO A 21 21.83 6.62 7.23
CA PRO A 21 21.79 5.80 6.03
C PRO A 21 20.60 6.24 5.17
N PRO A 22 20.75 6.30 3.83
CA PRO A 22 19.61 6.52 2.96
C PRO A 22 18.54 5.50 3.35
N THR A 23 17.32 5.98 3.59
CA THR A 23 16.18 5.13 3.87
C THR A 23 16.09 4.12 2.72
N ALA A 24 16.42 2.86 2.99
CA ALA A 24 16.40 1.83 1.97
C ALA A 24 15.00 1.79 1.40
N ILE A 25 14.86 2.22 0.15
CA ILE A 25 13.61 2.10 -0.59
C ILE A 25 13.33 0.60 -0.66
N ALA A 26 12.29 0.14 0.02
CA ALA A 26 11.88 -1.26 0.01
C ALA A 26 11.73 -1.70 -1.45
N GLN A 27 12.57 -2.64 -1.88
CA GLN A 27 12.40 -3.27 -3.18
C GLN A 27 11.17 -4.15 -3.14
N ALA A 28 10.43 -4.22 -4.24
CA ALA A 28 9.32 -5.14 -4.37
C ALA A 28 9.80 -6.58 -4.10
N GLY A 29 9.11 -7.30 -3.23
CA GLY A 29 9.56 -8.63 -2.82
C GLY A 29 8.57 -9.38 -1.96
N GLY A 30 8.90 -10.63 -1.65
CA GLY A 30 8.14 -11.45 -0.71
C GLY A 30 8.19 -10.85 0.70
N ILE A 31 7.07 -10.91 1.41
CA ILE A 31 6.97 -10.47 2.80
C ILE A 31 6.29 -11.54 3.65
N VAL A 32 6.83 -11.78 4.84
CA VAL A 32 6.20 -12.67 5.82
C VAL A 32 5.20 -11.86 6.64
N ILE A 33 3.93 -12.25 6.56
CA ILE A 33 2.85 -11.64 7.32
C ILE A 33 2.41 -12.60 8.41
N ARG A 34 2.34 -12.11 9.65
CA ARG A 34 1.71 -12.81 10.76
C ARG A 34 0.27 -12.31 10.91
N ALA A 35 -0.65 -13.25 10.99
CA ALA A 35 -2.07 -12.99 11.20
C ALA A 35 -2.48 -13.47 12.60
N THR A 36 -3.16 -12.60 13.34
CA THR A 36 -3.82 -12.96 14.61
C THR A 36 -5.32 -12.84 14.41
N ALA A 37 -6.08 -13.90 14.67
CA ALA A 37 -7.52 -13.87 14.54
C ALA A 37 -8.16 -12.82 15.46
N LEU A 38 -9.14 -12.10 14.93
CA LEU A 38 -9.95 -11.14 15.66
C LEU A 38 -11.41 -11.61 15.70
N PRO A 39 -12.05 -11.58 16.88
CA PRO A 39 -13.48 -11.82 16.97
C PRO A 39 -14.25 -10.65 16.35
N PHE A 40 -15.50 -10.92 15.96
CA PHE A 40 -16.42 -9.88 15.53
C PHE A 40 -16.92 -9.04 16.70
N ASN A 41 -17.42 -9.73 17.72
CA ASN A 41 -17.96 -9.16 18.94
C ASN A 41 -16.99 -9.49 20.09
N LEU A 42 -16.49 -8.46 20.76
CA LEU A 42 -15.51 -8.59 21.84
C LEU A 42 -16.16 -9.05 23.16
N GLU A 43 -17.46 -8.80 23.34
CA GLU A 43 -18.22 -9.17 24.53
C GLU A 43 -18.74 -10.61 24.42
N ASP A 44 -19.13 -11.03 23.22
CA ASP A 44 -19.52 -12.40 22.90
C ASP A 44 -18.79 -12.91 21.65
N PRO A 45 -17.61 -13.57 21.79
CA PRO A 45 -16.86 -14.10 20.66
C PRO A 45 -17.58 -15.18 19.84
N ALA A 46 -18.66 -15.78 20.35
CA ALA A 46 -19.47 -16.74 19.61
C ALA A 46 -20.48 -16.04 18.68
N ASP A 47 -20.82 -14.78 18.95
CA ASP A 47 -21.65 -13.98 18.06
C ASP A 47 -20.88 -13.61 16.78
N ARG A 48 -21.46 -14.03 15.66
CA ARG A 48 -20.90 -13.86 14.32
C ARG A 48 -21.88 -13.15 13.39
N ARG A 49 -22.91 -12.48 13.90
CA ARG A 49 -23.95 -11.90 13.04
C ARG A 49 -24.18 -10.43 13.32
N THR A 50 -24.46 -9.70 12.25
CA THR A 50 -25.03 -8.36 12.34
C THR A 50 -26.11 -8.19 11.28
N GLY A 51 -27.37 -8.19 11.72
CA GLY A 51 -28.52 -8.25 10.83
C GLY A 51 -28.47 -9.47 9.90
N ARG A 52 -28.37 -9.23 8.59
CA ARG A 52 -28.27 -10.28 7.55
C ARG A 52 -26.84 -10.72 7.25
N LEU A 53 -25.83 -10.07 7.82
CA LEU A 53 -24.42 -10.34 7.54
C LEU A 53 -23.89 -11.39 8.52
N ILE A 54 -23.03 -12.27 8.01
CA ILE A 54 -22.31 -13.27 8.79
C ILE A 54 -20.82 -12.90 8.75
N TRP A 55 -20.21 -12.83 9.93
CA TRP A 55 -18.78 -12.62 10.08
C TRP A 55 -18.00 -13.84 9.60
N ARG A 56 -17.24 -13.64 8.52
CA ARG A 56 -16.39 -14.66 7.88
C ARG A 56 -14.94 -14.61 8.36
N GLY A 57 -14.68 -13.96 9.50
CA GLY A 57 -13.35 -13.86 10.09
C GLY A 57 -12.75 -12.47 9.91
N GLY A 58 -11.82 -12.15 10.81
CA GLY A 58 -10.99 -10.96 10.75
C GLY A 58 -9.64 -11.28 11.34
N VAL A 59 -8.63 -10.56 10.85
CA VAL A 59 -7.24 -10.79 11.25
C VAL A 59 -6.53 -9.46 11.46
N ALA A 60 -5.77 -9.36 12.55
CA ALA A 60 -4.75 -8.33 12.70
C ALA A 60 -3.49 -8.81 11.97
N LEU A 61 -3.00 -7.99 11.03
CA LEU A 61 -1.83 -8.31 10.22
C LEU A 61 -0.61 -7.54 10.70
N THR A 62 0.52 -8.23 10.85
CA THR A 62 1.81 -7.62 11.20
C THR A 62 2.91 -8.17 10.30
N ALA A 63 3.91 -7.35 10.01
CA ALA A 63 5.13 -7.76 9.32
C ALA A 63 6.31 -6.97 9.90
N SER A 64 7.54 -7.49 9.73
CA SER A 64 8.76 -6.85 10.25
C SER A 64 9.16 -5.60 9.45
N ASN A 65 8.60 -5.39 8.26
CA ASN A 65 8.91 -4.23 7.44
C ASN A 65 8.22 -2.98 8.03
N PRO A 66 8.96 -1.92 8.40
CA PRO A 66 8.37 -0.73 9.00
C PRO A 66 7.43 0.06 8.07
N ALA A 67 7.50 -0.17 6.76
CA ALA A 67 6.57 0.40 5.79
C ALA A 67 5.26 -0.40 5.66
N PHE A 68 5.11 -1.54 6.35
CA PHE A 68 3.90 -2.34 6.32
C PHE A 68 2.81 -1.73 7.19
N GLY A 69 1.71 -1.29 6.57
CA GLY A 69 0.58 -0.68 7.27
C GLY A 69 -0.07 0.41 6.43
N GLY A 70 -0.91 1.23 7.08
CA GLY A 70 -1.58 2.35 6.40
C GLY A 70 -2.59 1.90 5.33
N TRP A 71 -3.10 0.68 5.42
CA TRP A 71 -3.98 0.10 4.41
C TRP A 71 -5.29 0.88 4.32
N SER A 72 -5.53 1.50 3.17
CA SER A 72 -6.65 2.42 2.93
C SER A 72 -7.60 1.89 1.86
N GLY A 73 -7.10 1.06 0.94
CA GLY A 73 -7.88 0.42 -0.11
C GLY A 73 -7.57 -1.07 -0.22
N LEU A 74 -8.61 -1.87 -0.43
CA LEU A 74 -8.49 -3.31 -0.68
C LEU A 74 -9.40 -3.78 -1.81
N HIS A 75 -8.96 -4.81 -2.53
CA HIS A 75 -9.72 -5.54 -3.53
C HIS A 75 -9.54 -7.03 -3.29
N VAL A 76 -10.65 -7.76 -3.27
CA VAL A 76 -10.67 -9.22 -3.22
C VAL A 76 -11.08 -9.73 -4.60
N ALA A 77 -10.34 -10.69 -5.14
CA ALA A 77 -10.69 -11.30 -6.41
C ALA A 77 -12.09 -11.95 -6.35
N PRO A 78 -12.83 -12.03 -7.47
CA PRO A 78 -14.21 -12.56 -7.48
C PRO A 78 -14.35 -13.98 -6.91
N ASP A 79 -13.30 -14.79 -7.01
CA ASP A 79 -13.24 -16.15 -6.48
C ASP A 79 -12.87 -16.21 -4.98
N GLY A 80 -12.59 -15.06 -4.35
CA GLY A 80 -12.18 -14.95 -2.96
C GLY A 80 -10.77 -15.48 -2.66
N SER A 81 -9.96 -15.77 -3.68
CA SER A 81 -8.67 -16.45 -3.52
C SER A 81 -7.52 -15.50 -3.19
N SER A 82 -7.63 -14.24 -3.58
CA SER A 82 -6.54 -13.27 -3.47
C SER A 82 -7.00 -11.89 -3.06
N LEU A 83 -6.07 -11.17 -2.43
CA LEU A 83 -6.19 -9.82 -1.94
C LEU A 83 -5.16 -8.94 -2.68
N SER A 84 -5.58 -7.76 -3.10
CA SER A 84 -4.68 -6.66 -3.44
C SER A 84 -5.04 -5.46 -2.57
N ALA A 85 -4.05 -4.78 -2.02
CA ALA A 85 -4.25 -3.62 -1.17
C ALA A 85 -3.25 -2.51 -1.49
N ILE A 86 -3.63 -1.29 -1.16
CA ILE A 86 -2.80 -0.09 -1.25
C ILE A 86 -2.78 0.62 0.10
N SER A 87 -1.70 1.35 0.31
CA SER A 87 -1.41 2.07 1.55
C SER A 87 -1.39 3.58 1.30
N ASP A 88 -1.88 4.34 2.29
CA ASP A 88 -1.81 5.80 2.36
C ASP A 88 -0.36 6.32 2.46
N VAL A 89 0.62 5.43 2.68
CA VAL A 89 2.05 5.74 2.64
C VAL A 89 2.74 5.15 1.39
N GLY A 90 2.00 4.94 0.30
CA GLY A 90 2.58 4.75 -1.03
C GLY A 90 3.07 3.33 -1.33
N HIS A 91 2.49 2.32 -0.72
CA HIS A 91 2.85 0.92 -0.93
C HIS A 91 1.67 0.09 -1.43
N TRP A 92 1.97 -1.01 -2.11
CA TRP A 92 1.01 -2.04 -2.49
C TRP A 92 1.33 -3.36 -1.78
N LEU A 93 0.31 -4.19 -1.63
CA LEU A 93 0.37 -5.56 -1.13
C LEU A 93 -0.47 -6.45 -2.04
N THR A 94 0.07 -7.60 -2.45
CA THR A 94 -0.72 -8.71 -2.99
C THR A 94 -0.51 -9.94 -2.13
N ALA A 95 -1.54 -10.75 -1.94
CA ALA A 95 -1.44 -11.99 -1.16
C ALA A 95 -2.56 -12.96 -1.52
N ARG A 96 -2.32 -14.25 -1.27
CA ARG A 96 -3.37 -15.26 -1.27
C ARG A 96 -4.13 -15.23 0.05
N ILE A 97 -5.44 -15.28 -0.02
CA ILE A 97 -6.33 -15.37 1.15
C ILE A 97 -6.31 -16.81 1.66
N VAL A 98 -6.12 -16.98 2.97
CA VAL A 98 -6.15 -18.30 3.62
C VAL A 98 -7.43 -18.41 4.44
N GLN A 99 -8.19 -19.48 4.20
CA GLN A 99 -9.42 -19.79 4.92
C GLN A 99 -9.35 -21.20 5.50
N ASP A 100 -10.05 -21.42 6.61
CA ASP A 100 -10.28 -22.76 7.14
C ASP A 100 -11.35 -23.52 6.34
N ALA A 101 -11.62 -24.78 6.72
CA ALA A 101 -12.62 -25.62 6.07
C ALA A 101 -14.06 -25.09 6.18
N ALA A 102 -14.33 -24.21 7.15
CA ALA A 102 -15.60 -23.52 7.31
C ALA A 102 -15.67 -22.20 6.51
N GLY A 103 -14.60 -21.86 5.77
CA GLY A 103 -14.49 -20.62 5.01
C GLY A 103 -14.32 -19.38 5.89
N THR A 104 -13.71 -19.52 7.07
CA THR A 104 -13.32 -18.41 7.93
C THR A 104 -11.91 -17.93 7.54
N LEU A 105 -11.72 -16.63 7.35
CA LEU A 105 -10.43 -16.00 7.12
C LEU A 105 -9.49 -16.26 8.30
N THR A 106 -8.35 -16.91 8.03
CA THR A 106 -7.34 -17.25 9.04
C THR A 106 -6.01 -16.52 8.81
N GLY A 107 -5.77 -16.00 7.61
CA GLY A 107 -4.58 -15.21 7.33
C GLY A 107 -4.34 -14.95 5.86
N LEU A 108 -3.10 -14.56 5.57
CA LEU A 108 -2.59 -14.31 4.22
C LEU A 108 -1.32 -15.14 3.98
N ALA A 109 -1.15 -15.61 2.75
CA ALA A 109 0.03 -16.36 2.32
C ALA A 109 0.56 -15.83 0.98
N ASP A 110 1.78 -16.23 0.63
CA ASP A 110 2.44 -15.87 -0.64
C ASP A 110 2.45 -14.35 -0.89
N ALA A 111 2.60 -13.59 0.20
CA ALA A 111 2.45 -12.14 0.17
C ALA A 111 3.65 -11.47 -0.51
N ARG A 112 3.35 -10.50 -1.36
CA ARG A 112 4.31 -9.61 -2.01
C ARG A 112 3.99 -8.17 -1.67
N PHE A 113 5.03 -7.39 -1.45
CA PHE A 113 4.93 -6.01 -1.01
C PHE A 113 5.95 -5.16 -1.74
N GLY A 114 5.59 -3.92 -2.06
CA GLY A 114 6.50 -2.97 -2.68
C GLY A 114 5.91 -1.56 -2.78
N PRO A 115 6.72 -0.59 -3.24
CA PRO A 115 6.26 0.78 -3.41
C PRO A 115 5.39 0.91 -4.66
N LEU A 116 4.38 1.77 -4.59
CA LEU A 116 3.72 2.32 -5.76
C LEU A 116 4.68 3.24 -6.51
N ARG A 117 4.68 3.17 -7.84
CA ARG A 117 5.53 4.03 -8.69
C ARG A 117 4.79 5.28 -9.14
N GLY A 118 5.50 6.40 -9.17
CA GLY A 118 5.10 7.63 -9.82
C GLY A 118 5.23 7.56 -11.35
N LEU A 119 4.78 8.62 -12.01
CA LEU A 119 4.88 8.81 -13.47
C LEU A 119 6.33 8.87 -13.98
N ASP A 120 7.29 9.11 -13.10
CA ASP A 120 8.73 9.09 -13.38
C ASP A 120 9.36 7.70 -13.14
N GLY A 121 8.55 6.70 -12.84
CA GLY A 121 8.98 5.33 -12.55
C GLY A 121 9.62 5.14 -11.17
N LYS A 122 9.74 6.21 -10.38
CA LYS A 122 10.30 6.17 -9.02
C LYS A 122 9.22 5.87 -7.99
N PRO A 123 9.57 5.29 -6.83
CA PRO A 123 8.67 5.16 -5.70
C PRO A 123 8.03 6.49 -5.27
N LEU A 124 6.76 6.45 -4.87
CA LEU A 124 6.10 7.58 -4.23
C LEU A 124 6.67 7.78 -2.82
N GLY A 125 7.61 8.72 -2.67
CA GLY A 125 8.34 8.94 -1.41
C GLY A 125 7.78 10.05 -0.52
N ASP A 126 7.04 11.02 -1.06
CA ASP A 126 6.48 12.13 -0.27
C ASP A 126 5.01 11.87 0.09
N LYS A 127 4.62 12.20 1.34
CA LYS A 127 3.26 11.91 1.84
C LYS A 127 2.15 12.51 0.98
N ARG A 128 2.34 13.71 0.41
CA ARG A 128 1.31 14.36 -0.42
C ARG A 128 1.06 13.63 -1.74
N SER A 129 2.08 12.98 -2.29
CA SER A 129 1.93 12.16 -3.50
C SER A 129 1.53 10.72 -3.18
N ALA A 130 1.94 10.17 -2.03
CA ALA A 130 1.78 8.76 -1.67
C ALA A 130 0.40 8.36 -1.14
N ASP A 131 -0.45 9.34 -0.82
CA ASP A 131 -1.73 9.20 -0.11
C ASP A 131 -2.81 8.47 -0.92
N ALA A 132 -2.62 7.19 -1.23
CA ALA A 132 -3.60 6.40 -1.97
C ALA A 132 -4.77 6.03 -1.06
N GLU A 133 -6.02 6.21 -1.49
CA GLU A 133 -7.22 6.00 -0.66
C GLU A 133 -8.19 4.95 -1.24
N SER A 134 -8.07 4.65 -2.53
CA SER A 134 -8.97 3.68 -3.17
C SER A 134 -8.32 3.02 -4.38
N LEU A 135 -8.70 1.77 -4.64
CA LEU A 135 -8.33 1.03 -5.84
C LEU A 135 -9.53 0.29 -6.42
N ALA A 136 -9.55 0.15 -7.73
CA ALA A 136 -10.51 -0.68 -8.45
C ALA A 136 -9.80 -1.47 -9.56
N ARG A 137 -10.12 -2.76 -9.66
CA ARG A 137 -9.68 -3.58 -10.80
C ARG A 137 -10.60 -3.31 -11.99
N LEU A 138 -10.02 -3.02 -13.14
CA LEU A 138 -10.76 -2.81 -14.40
C LEU A 138 -10.85 -4.13 -15.19
N ALA A 139 -11.78 -4.19 -16.14
CA ALA A 139 -12.06 -5.39 -16.93
C ALA A 139 -10.87 -5.88 -17.77
N ASP A 140 -9.98 -4.97 -18.18
CA ASP A 140 -8.74 -5.31 -18.89
C ASP A 140 -7.61 -5.79 -17.95
N GLY A 141 -7.90 -5.94 -16.67
CA GLY A 141 -6.93 -6.36 -15.65
C GLY A 141 -6.01 -5.25 -15.18
N SER A 142 -6.18 -4.00 -15.61
CA SER A 142 -5.45 -2.85 -15.06
C SER A 142 -6.07 -2.39 -13.73
N TRP A 143 -5.37 -1.50 -13.02
CA TRP A 143 -5.82 -0.94 -11.74
C TRP A 143 -6.05 0.55 -11.86
N LEU A 144 -7.20 1.04 -11.42
CA LEU A 144 -7.44 2.46 -11.17
C LEU A 144 -7.18 2.75 -9.69
N VAL A 145 -6.34 3.76 -9.40
CA VAL A 145 -5.99 4.17 -8.04
C VAL A 145 -6.30 5.65 -7.86
N ALA A 146 -6.98 5.98 -6.76
CA ALA A 146 -7.30 7.34 -6.35
C ALA A 146 -6.41 7.79 -5.20
N PHE A 147 -5.90 9.02 -5.28
CA PHE A 147 -5.04 9.61 -4.25
C PHE A 147 -5.70 10.83 -3.60
N GLU A 148 -5.55 10.93 -2.29
CA GLU A 148 -5.83 12.10 -1.46
C GLU A 148 -4.64 13.09 -1.48
N GLN A 149 -4.84 14.28 -0.92
CA GLN A 149 -3.90 15.43 -0.92
C GLN A 149 -3.60 16.02 -2.30
N ARG A 150 -3.00 15.23 -3.19
CA ARG A 150 -2.87 15.54 -4.61
C ARG A 150 -3.91 14.74 -5.37
N HIS A 151 -5.14 15.26 -5.33
CA HIS A 151 -6.32 14.64 -5.92
C HIS A 151 -6.11 14.32 -7.40
N ARG A 152 -5.99 13.03 -7.67
CA ARG A 152 -5.77 12.50 -9.01
C ARG A 152 -6.18 11.04 -9.08
N LEU A 153 -6.44 10.60 -10.30
CA LEU A 153 -6.62 9.20 -10.63
C LEU A 153 -5.44 8.78 -11.50
N TRP A 154 -4.82 7.67 -11.14
CA TRP A 154 -3.81 7.03 -11.99
C TRP A 154 -4.24 5.61 -12.31
N ARG A 155 -3.95 5.19 -13.54
CA ARG A 155 -4.15 3.82 -13.99
C ARG A 155 -2.81 3.11 -14.05
N TYR A 156 -2.65 2.08 -13.25
CA TYR A 156 -1.52 1.16 -13.30
C TYR A 156 -1.82 0.02 -14.28
N PRO A 157 -0.82 -0.49 -15.01
CA PRO A 157 -1.03 -1.47 -16.07
C PRO A 157 -1.54 -2.81 -15.51
N ALA A 158 -2.10 -3.64 -16.39
CA ALA A 158 -2.34 -5.04 -16.08
C ALA A 158 -1.00 -5.81 -15.95
N GLY A 159 -1.01 -6.95 -15.26
CA GLY A 159 0.15 -7.84 -15.15
C GLY A 159 0.49 -8.20 -13.70
N ASP A 160 1.67 -8.83 -13.53
CA ASP A 160 2.18 -9.30 -12.24
C ASP A 160 3.19 -8.29 -11.67
N GLU A 161 2.98 -7.91 -10.40
CA GLU A 161 3.88 -7.03 -9.65
C GLU A 161 5.32 -7.55 -9.58
N ALA A 162 5.53 -8.87 -9.59
CA ALA A 162 6.87 -9.47 -9.59
C ALA A 162 7.66 -9.17 -10.87
N ASN A 163 6.98 -8.88 -11.97
CA ASN A 163 7.59 -8.51 -13.25
C ASN A 163 7.63 -6.99 -13.44
N GLY A 164 7.33 -6.21 -12.40
CA GLY A 164 7.23 -4.75 -12.49
C GLY A 164 6.02 -4.26 -13.28
N ALA A 165 4.96 -5.07 -13.37
CA ALA A 165 3.67 -4.68 -13.91
C ALA A 165 2.64 -4.55 -12.77
N GLY A 166 1.33 -4.50 -13.07
CA GLY A 166 0.32 -4.35 -12.01
C GLY A 166 0.54 -3.05 -11.23
N LEU A 167 0.32 -3.10 -9.92
CA LEU A 167 0.57 -1.97 -9.01
C LEU A 167 2.07 -1.59 -8.89
N ALA A 168 2.98 -2.46 -9.32
CA ALA A 168 4.41 -2.17 -9.40
C ALA A 168 4.83 -1.51 -10.72
N GLY A 169 3.90 -1.34 -11.67
CA GLY A 169 4.15 -0.79 -13.00
C GLY A 169 4.14 0.74 -13.05
N LEU A 170 4.42 1.27 -14.25
CA LEU A 170 4.39 2.70 -14.52
C LEU A 170 2.94 3.15 -14.78
N PRO A 171 2.35 4.03 -13.94
CA PRO A 171 1.00 4.47 -14.16
C PRO A 171 0.89 5.51 -15.28
N VAL A 172 -0.33 5.69 -15.78
CA VAL A 172 -0.72 6.84 -16.61
C VAL A 172 -1.79 7.68 -15.90
N PRO A 173 -1.81 9.01 -16.08
CA PRO A 173 -2.89 9.84 -15.57
C PRO A 173 -4.22 9.46 -16.20
N VAL A 174 -5.28 9.48 -15.40
CA VAL A 174 -6.66 9.38 -15.87
C VAL A 174 -7.38 10.67 -15.51
N GLU A 175 -8.03 11.27 -16.49
CA GLU A 175 -8.94 12.37 -16.22
C GLU A 175 -10.12 11.85 -15.41
N GLY A 176 -10.26 12.39 -14.20
CA GLY A 176 -11.47 12.17 -13.41
C GLY A 176 -12.50 13.27 -13.65
N PRO A 177 -13.69 13.17 -13.04
CA PRO A 177 -14.66 14.27 -12.99
C PRO A 177 -14.00 15.63 -12.70
N ALA A 178 -14.42 16.67 -13.41
CA ALA A 178 -13.81 18.01 -13.34
C ALA A 178 -13.71 18.59 -11.92
N ASP A 179 -14.54 18.13 -10.99
CA ASP A 179 -14.55 18.54 -9.59
C ASP A 179 -13.47 17.90 -8.71
N LEU A 180 -12.77 16.85 -9.16
CA LEU A 180 -11.75 16.15 -8.34
C LEU A 180 -10.62 17.08 -7.90
N GLY A 181 -10.09 17.89 -8.82
CA GLY A 181 -9.02 18.84 -8.51
C GLY A 181 -9.44 20.01 -7.61
N ARG A 182 -10.75 20.17 -7.36
CA ARG A 182 -11.33 21.28 -6.57
C ARG A 182 -11.68 20.90 -5.13
N GLN A 183 -11.54 19.63 -4.75
CA GLN A 183 -11.88 19.21 -3.39
C GLN A 183 -10.83 19.69 -2.37
N PRO A 184 -11.24 20.05 -1.14
CA PRO A 184 -10.30 20.44 -0.08
C PRO A 184 -9.39 19.28 0.30
N ALA A 185 -8.15 19.59 0.69
CA ALA A 185 -7.23 18.58 1.22
C ALA A 185 -7.88 17.85 2.41
N ASN A 186 -7.86 16.52 2.40
CA ASN A 186 -8.50 15.65 3.39
C ASN A 186 -10.04 15.71 3.46
N GLY A 187 -10.72 16.24 2.44
CA GLY A 187 -12.18 16.25 2.35
C GLY A 187 -12.76 15.30 1.30
N GLY A 188 -11.94 14.46 0.68
CA GLY A 188 -12.28 13.68 -0.51
C GLY A 188 -12.66 12.22 -0.26
N TRP A 189 -13.52 11.69 -1.15
CA TRP A 189 -14.09 10.33 -1.24
C TRP A 189 -14.96 9.80 -0.08
N LYS A 190 -14.74 10.18 1.19
CA LYS A 190 -15.56 9.66 2.31
C LYS A 190 -16.99 10.19 2.37
N ARG A 191 -17.34 11.21 1.55
CA ARG A 191 -18.66 11.85 1.53
C ARG A 191 -19.08 12.34 0.13
N SER A 192 -19.24 11.44 -0.83
CA SER A 192 -20.07 11.73 -2.02
C SER A 192 -21.43 11.04 -1.88
N PRO A 193 -22.54 11.76 -1.64
CA PRO A 193 -23.88 11.17 -1.57
C PRO A 193 -24.44 10.77 -2.95
N ARG A 194 -23.65 10.81 -4.02
CA ARG A 194 -24.11 10.48 -5.38
C ARG A 194 -23.08 9.68 -6.15
N CYS A 195 -22.87 8.44 -5.73
CA CYS A 195 -22.46 7.38 -6.64
C CYS A 195 -23.62 6.38 -6.69
N ARG A 196 -24.53 6.56 -7.66
CA ARG A 196 -25.59 5.58 -7.95
C ARG A 196 -25.00 4.59 -8.94
N THR A 197 -24.27 3.59 -8.45
CA THR A 197 -23.97 2.40 -9.25
C THR A 197 -25.17 1.47 -9.17
N ALA A 198 -26.01 1.51 -10.21
CA ALA A 198 -26.92 0.41 -10.48
C ALA A 198 -26.06 -0.76 -10.97
N ALA A 199 -25.73 -1.68 -10.07
CA ALA A 199 -25.34 -3.03 -10.44
C ALA A 199 -26.53 -3.92 -10.08
N SER A 200 -27.34 -4.25 -11.08
CA SER A 200 -28.29 -5.35 -11.00
C SER A 200 -27.46 -6.63 -10.86
N TRP A 201 -27.64 -7.33 -9.75
CA TRP A 201 -27.23 -8.71 -9.61
C TRP A 201 -28.45 -9.52 -10.02
N ASP A 202 -28.39 -10.11 -11.21
CA ASP A 202 -29.26 -11.24 -11.57
C ASP A 202 -28.61 -12.55 -11.06
#